data_AF-A0A971Y0G2-F1
#
_entry.id   AF-A0A971Y0G2-F1
#
_cell.length_a   1.000
_cell.length_b   1.000
_cell.length_c   1.000
_cell.angle_alpha   90.00
_cell.angle_beta   90.00
_cell.angle_gamma   90.00
#
_symmetry.space_group_name_H-M   'P 1'
#
loop_
_entity.id
_entity.type
_entity.pdbx_description
1 polymer ?
#
loop_
_entity_poly.entity_id
_entity_poly.type
_entity_poly.pdbx_seq_one_letter_code
_entity_poly.pdbx_strand_id
1 'polypeptide(L)'
;MAIPLLRTDKEIAEIYQRHKNTVYRVMKGIFMPIKYAEDSIIQSNDATLYLLDLAEYGMLDGVRWMFLETKYGLVYSKDSYPSLAGAGNLEDIKEILREKLK
;
A
#
# COMPACT_ATOMS: atom_id res chain seq x y z
N MET A 1 29.93 10.36 10.52
CA MET A 1 29.23 9.42 11.41
C MET A 1 27.92 9.04 10.76
N ALA A 2 27.78 7.81 10.28
CA ALA A 2 26.53 7.32 9.71
C ALA A 2 25.61 6.83 10.84
N ILE A 3 24.38 7.34 10.90
CA ILE A 3 23.34 6.80 11.77
C ILE A 3 22.87 5.49 11.11
N PRO A 4 22.93 4.32 11.79
CA PRO A 4 22.38 3.11 11.21
C PRO A 4 20.85 3.25 11.19
N LEU A 5 20.28 3.39 10.01
CA LEU A 5 18.83 3.49 9.77
C LEU A 5 18.12 2.13 9.87
N LEU A 6 18.86 1.04 10.09
CA LEU A 6 18.32 -0.31 10.13
C LEU A 6 18.18 -0.78 11.59
N ARG A 7 16.94 -1.08 11.98
CA ARG A 7 16.62 -1.73 13.25
C ARG A 7 17.11 -3.17 13.23
N THR A 8 17.54 -3.66 14.38
CA THR A 8 17.94 -5.07 14.56
C THR A 8 16.72 -5.99 14.55
N ASP A 9 16.91 -7.26 14.21
CA ASP A 9 15.83 -8.27 14.23
C ASP A 9 15.14 -8.37 15.59
N LYS A 10 15.90 -8.16 16.67
CA LYS A 10 15.39 -8.12 18.04
C LYS A 10 14.44 -6.94 18.26
N GLU A 11 14.82 -5.75 17.79
CA GLU A 11 13.96 -4.56 17.88
C GLU A 11 12.68 -4.72 17.07
N ILE A 12 12.76 -5.34 15.88
CA ILE A 12 11.59 -5.65 15.04
C ILE A 12 10.66 -6.63 15.77
N ALA A 13 11.20 -7.68 16.37
CA ALA A 13 10.43 -8.66 17.13
C ALA A 13 9.73 -8.04 18.37
N GLU A 14 10.41 -7.15 19.09
CA GLU A 14 9.84 -6.45 20.24
C GLU A 14 8.70 -5.48 19.85
N ILE A 15 8.86 -4.76 18.73
CA ILE A 15 7.79 -3.92 18.16
C ILE A 15 6.57 -4.79 17.81
N TYR A 16 6.80 -5.92 17.14
CA TYR A 16 5.73 -6.85 16.79
C TYR A 16 4.97 -7.36 18.03
N GLN A 17 5.69 -7.82 19.06
CA GLN A 17 5.05 -8.30 20.30
C GLN A 17 4.28 -7.20 21.04
N ARG A 18 4.81 -5.97 21.05
CA ARG A 18 4.16 -4.81 21.67
C ARG A 18 2.83 -4.46 21.01
N HIS A 19 2.73 -4.63 19.69
CA HIS A 19 1.55 -4.24 18.92
C HIS A 19 0.63 -5.40 18.54
N LYS A 20 1.04 -6.66 18.77
CA LYS A 20 0.32 -7.89 18.41
C LYS A 20 -1.14 -7.96 18.90
N ASN A 21 -1.43 -7.37 20.07
CA ASN A 21 -2.78 -7.38 20.67
C ASN A 21 -3.56 -6.08 20.39
N THR A 22 -3.03 -5.19 19.56
CA THR A 22 -3.75 -3.99 19.12
C THR A 22 -4.73 -4.42 18.03
N VAL A 23 -5.97 -4.72 18.44
CA VAL A 23 -7.08 -4.91 17.51
C VAL A 23 -7.38 -3.56 16.87
N TYR A 24 -6.88 -3.34 15.66
CA TYR A 24 -7.42 -2.29 14.80
C TYR A 24 -8.86 -2.70 14.49
N ARG A 25 -9.82 -1.79 14.69
CA ARG A 25 -11.16 -1.90 14.09
C ARG A 25 -10.97 -2.39 12.65
N VAL A 26 -11.69 -3.45 12.28
CA VAL A 26 -11.61 -4.06 10.95
C VAL A 26 -11.91 -2.99 9.89
N MET A 27 -10.86 -2.39 9.35
CA MET A 27 -10.96 -1.48 8.20
C MET A 27 -10.99 -2.36 6.96
N LYS A 28 -11.92 -2.09 6.06
CA LYS A 28 -12.01 -2.79 4.77
C LYS A 28 -11.20 -1.99 3.77
N GLY A 29 -10.31 -2.65 3.03
CA GLY A 29 -9.48 -1.99 2.05
C GLY A 29 -9.39 -2.76 0.75
N ILE A 30 -9.21 -2.03 -0.35
CA ILE A 30 -8.80 -2.57 -1.64
C ILE A 30 -7.35 -2.13 -1.83
N PHE A 31 -6.49 -3.13 -2.05
CA PHE A 31 -5.08 -2.94 -2.35
C PHE A 31 -4.84 -3.45 -3.77
N MET A 32 -4.04 -2.71 -4.51
CA MET A 32 -3.70 -3.03 -5.89
C MET A 32 -2.21 -3.37 -5.98
N PRO A 33 -1.80 -4.59 -5.57
CA PRO A 33 -0.41 -4.99 -5.71
C PRO A 33 -0.04 -5.17 -7.19
N ILE A 34 1.22 -4.91 -7.51
CA ILE A 34 1.78 -5.15 -8.84
C ILE A 34 2.61 -6.43 -8.76
N LYS A 35 2.37 -7.35 -9.71
CA LYS A 35 3.21 -8.53 -9.87
C LYS A 35 4.55 -8.11 -10.44
N TYR A 36 5.64 -8.47 -9.76
CA TYR A 36 6.97 -8.22 -10.30
C TYR A 36 7.30 -9.23 -11.39
N ALA A 37 8.06 -8.76 -12.37
CA ALA A 37 8.63 -9.54 -13.45
C ALA A 37 10.17 -9.49 -13.38
N GLU A 38 10.85 -10.25 -14.21
CA GLU A 38 12.33 -10.33 -14.21
C GLU A 38 13.02 -8.98 -14.45
N ASP A 39 12.33 -8.05 -15.13
CA ASP A 39 12.79 -6.69 -15.41
C ASP A 39 12.36 -5.65 -14.35
N SER A 40 11.66 -6.08 -13.30
CA SER A 40 11.25 -5.22 -12.19
C SER A 40 12.46 -4.91 -11.30
N ILE A 41 13.16 -3.84 -11.64
CA ILE A 41 14.40 -3.41 -10.96
C ILE A 41 14.30 -1.99 -10.42
N ILE A 42 15.01 -1.72 -9.33
CA ILE A 42 15.31 -0.36 -8.87
C ILE A 42 16.81 -0.13 -9.03
N GLN A 43 17.17 0.92 -9.77
CA GLN A 43 18.57 1.34 -9.93
C GLN A 43 18.81 2.64 -9.18
N SER A 44 19.91 2.68 -8.44
CA SER A 44 20.37 3.90 -7.76
C SER A 44 21.90 3.90 -7.72
N ASN A 45 22.49 4.94 -8.31
CA ASN A 45 23.94 5.03 -8.56
C ASN A 45 24.43 3.77 -9.31
N ASP A 46 25.44 3.09 -8.76
CA ASP A 46 26.06 1.89 -9.34
C ASP A 46 25.43 0.58 -8.81
N ALA A 47 24.27 0.65 -8.14
CA ALA A 47 23.59 -0.51 -7.57
C ALA A 47 22.25 -0.82 -8.26
N THR A 48 21.97 -2.12 -8.45
CA THR A 48 20.70 -2.63 -8.98
C THR A 48 20.07 -3.58 -7.96
N LEU A 49 18.79 -3.36 -7.64
CA LEU A 49 17.97 -4.24 -6.82
C LEU A 49 16.91 -4.90 -7.72
N TYR A 50 16.90 -6.24 -7.75
CA TYR A 50 15.85 -7.01 -8.42
C TYR A 50 14.71 -7.23 -7.43
N LEU A 51 13.50 -6.77 -7.79
CA LEU A 51 12.37 -6.78 -6.85
C LEU A 51 11.84 -8.19 -6.58
N LEU A 52 12.03 -9.13 -7.52
CA LEU A 52 11.71 -10.54 -7.33
C LEU A 52 12.53 -11.23 -6.24
N ASP A 53 13.75 -10.75 -5.97
CA ASP A 53 14.58 -11.29 -4.87
C ASP A 53 13.97 -10.98 -3.50
N LEU A 54 13.07 -9.98 -3.42
CA LEU A 54 12.39 -9.59 -2.21
C LEU A 54 11.01 -10.24 -2.07
N ALA A 55 10.21 -10.24 -3.14
CA ALA A 55 8.84 -10.78 -3.14
C ALA A 55 8.29 -10.99 -4.57
N GLU A 56 7.23 -11.79 -4.73
CA GLU A 56 6.52 -11.94 -6.02
C GLU A 56 5.65 -10.71 -6.36
N TYR A 57 5.17 -10.00 -5.35
CA TYR A 57 4.30 -8.82 -5.51
C TYR A 57 4.79 -7.64 -4.70
N GLY A 58 4.66 -6.45 -5.28
CA GLY A 58 4.91 -5.17 -4.64
C GLY A 58 3.65 -4.39 -4.36
N MET A 59 3.63 -3.70 -3.23
CA MET A 59 2.81 -2.49 -3.11
C MET A 59 3.68 -1.32 -3.54
N LEU A 60 3.25 -0.58 -4.56
CA LEU A 60 3.81 0.75 -4.83
C LEU A 60 3.43 1.70 -3.66
N ASP A 61 3.59 3.01 -3.84
CA ASP A 61 3.22 3.93 -2.77
C ASP A 61 1.80 3.66 -2.24
N GLY A 62 1.68 3.64 -0.91
CA GLY A 62 0.41 3.37 -0.24
C GLY A 62 -0.61 4.49 -0.38
N VAL A 63 -0.35 5.51 -1.20
CA VAL A 63 -1.24 6.66 -1.40
C VAL A 63 -2.11 6.45 -2.63
N ARG A 64 -1.51 6.03 -3.75
CA ARG A 64 -2.21 5.77 -5.01
C ARG A 64 -2.81 4.37 -5.06
N TRP A 65 -2.15 3.38 -4.45
CA TRP A 65 -2.50 1.97 -4.67
C TRP A 65 -3.37 1.37 -3.56
N MET A 66 -4.02 2.22 -2.77
CA MET A 66 -4.83 1.82 -1.62
C MET A 66 -6.11 2.65 -1.52
N PHE A 67 -7.22 1.94 -1.32
CA PHE A 67 -8.52 2.53 -0.96
C PHE A 67 -8.93 1.93 0.37
N LEU A 68 -9.15 2.77 1.39
CA LEU A 68 -9.40 2.31 2.74
C LEU A 68 -10.71 2.90 3.28
N GLU A 69 -11.65 2.02 3.61
CA GLU A 69 -12.87 2.41 4.30
C GLU A 69 -12.62 2.50 5.80
N THR A 70 -12.79 3.70 6.33
CA THR A 70 -12.60 3.99 7.76
C THR A 70 -13.91 4.45 8.37
N LYS A 71 -13.96 4.52 9.72
CA LYS A 71 -15.10 5.12 10.43
C LYS A 71 -15.32 6.61 10.12
N TYR A 72 -14.38 7.27 9.44
CA TYR A 72 -14.44 8.67 9.03
C TYR A 72 -14.72 8.84 7.53
N GLY A 73 -14.98 7.73 6.82
CA GLY A 73 -15.17 7.70 5.39
C GLY A 73 -14.00 7.06 4.63
N LEU A 74 -14.09 7.10 3.32
CA LEU A 74 -13.12 6.53 2.39
C LEU A 74 -11.86 7.39 2.27
N VAL A 75 -10.70 6.75 2.44
CA VAL A 75 -9.37 7.34 2.25
C VAL A 75 -8.76 6.79 0.97
N TYR A 76 -8.37 7.69 0.06
CA TYR A 76 -7.67 7.42 -1.19
C TYR A 76 -7.04 8.69 -1.74
N SER A 77 -6.13 8.57 -2.72
CA SER A 77 -5.54 9.72 -3.42
C SER A 77 -6.56 10.41 -4.34
N LYS A 78 -7.20 11.47 -3.85
CA LYS A 78 -8.17 12.24 -4.66
C LYS A 78 -7.55 12.84 -5.91
N ASP A 79 -6.31 13.33 -5.81
CA ASP A 79 -5.61 13.96 -6.93
C ASP A 79 -5.24 12.96 -8.03
N SER A 80 -4.96 11.70 -7.64
CA SER A 80 -4.68 10.63 -8.61
C SER A 80 -5.95 10.02 -9.20
N TYR A 81 -7.10 10.18 -8.53
CA TYR A 81 -8.38 9.64 -8.97
C TYR A 81 -9.50 10.70 -8.91
N PRO A 82 -9.39 11.80 -9.69
CA PRO A 82 -10.39 12.87 -9.67
C PRO A 82 -11.78 12.40 -10.15
N SER A 83 -11.83 11.33 -10.94
CA SER A 83 -13.07 10.73 -11.42
C SER A 83 -13.84 9.96 -10.34
N LEU A 84 -13.22 9.70 -9.18
CA LEU A 84 -13.88 9.12 -8.00
C LEU A 84 -14.37 10.21 -7.03
N ALA A 85 -14.29 11.49 -7.41
CA ALA A 85 -14.77 12.58 -6.58
C ALA A 85 -16.23 12.37 -6.18
N GLY A 86 -16.50 12.37 -4.88
CA GLY A 86 -17.82 12.11 -4.31
C GLY A 86 -17.99 10.71 -3.72
N ALA A 87 -17.06 9.77 -3.96
CA ALA A 87 -17.08 8.46 -3.30
C ALA A 87 -16.83 8.61 -1.79
N GLY A 88 -17.78 8.15 -0.98
CA GLY A 88 -17.74 8.12 0.48
C GLY A 88 -17.38 6.75 1.05
N ASN A 89 -17.57 5.68 0.28
CA ASN A 89 -17.32 4.29 0.67
C ASN A 89 -16.87 3.43 -0.53
N LEU A 90 -16.54 2.15 -0.30
CA LEU A 90 -16.06 1.24 -1.36
C LEU A 90 -17.15 0.81 -2.35
N GLU A 91 -18.43 0.83 -1.98
CA GLU A 91 -19.52 0.54 -2.92
C GLU A 91 -19.68 1.68 -3.93
N ASP A 92 -19.55 2.94 -3.52
CA ASP A 92 -19.58 4.09 -4.43
C ASP A 92 -18.48 3.97 -5.51
N ILE A 93 -17.27 3.56 -5.12
CA ILE A 93 -16.18 3.30 -6.08
C ILE A 93 -16.60 2.24 -7.10
N LYS A 94 -17.17 1.14 -6.62
CA LYS A 94 -17.60 0.04 -7.48
C LYS A 94 -18.68 0.47 -8.46
N GLU A 95 -19.64 1.30 -8.03
CA GLU A 95 -20.67 1.86 -8.91
C GLU A 95 -20.06 2.78 -9.98
N ILE A 96 -19.19 3.71 -9.60
CA ILE A 96 -18.49 4.61 -10.54
C ILE A 96 -17.66 3.80 -11.55
N LEU A 97 -16.93 2.77 -11.11
CA LEU A 97 -16.14 1.93 -12.00
C LEU A 97 -17.03 1.12 -12.95
N ARG A 98 -18.17 0.60 -12.49
CA ARG A 98 -19.12 -0.13 -13.35
C ARG A 98 -19.67 0.73 -14.47
N GLU A 99 -19.92 2.02 -14.23
CA GLU A 99 -20.36 2.94 -15.29
C GLU A 99 -19.26 3.18 -16.33
N LYS A 100 -17.99 3.21 -15.92
CA LYS A 100 -16.85 3.44 -16.81
C LYS A 100 -16.41 2.21 -17.62
N LEU A 101 -16.77 1.02 -17.17
CA LEU A 101 -16.43 -0.26 -17.83
C LEU A 101 -17.50 -0.75 -18.81
N LYS A 102 -18.63 -0.04 -18.92
CA LYS A 102 -19.65 -0.26 -19.96
C LYS A 102 -19.21 0.39 -21.27
#